data_AF-A0A4Q9V4J4-F1
#
_entry.id   AF-A0A4Q9V4J4-F1
#
_cell.length_a   1.000
_cell.length_b   1.000
_cell.length_c   1.000
_cell.angle_alpha   90.00
_cell.angle_beta   90.00
_cell.angle_gamma   90.00
#
_symmetry.space_group_name_H-M   'P 1'
#
loop_
_entity.id
_entity.type
_entity.pdbx_description
1 polymer ?
#
loop_
_entity_poly.entity_id
_entity_poly.type
_entity_poly.pdbx_seq_one_letter_code
_entity_poly.pdbx_strand_id
1 'polypeptide(L)'
;MIKNSDFYSNLKIHKLPVGDLVAKKSLFHEVPENWHVLISDIRDSSSAIRRGKHNEVNWVATGSVVAVLNLAFKNNIHIPFFFGGDGATLLIPEELLDEALAVLHKHRIQTLDNFGLDLRIGHVPVKEIYERGLELKIARTQITGLLNIPLILGKGLQFAEREVKNRDYDHNPKLNSVELDLSGMECKWDKVEPPEIDQQVLTLIIDGCHNEDPSQIYSEVLKKIDEIYGPHPARTPITASKLKLKAGLSRIRTEIKAKYGKSNLAFILKNWIISMFGEIYLRNTKAGKNYMQKLVELTDNLSLDGRIHTVITGTSRQRESLLEYLDELESASKIKYGYNVSRQSVMSCYVRNIQTDDHIHFVDGANGGYTRAANNLKEKKS
;
A
#
# COMPACT_ATOMS: atom_id res chain seq x y z
N MET A 1 4.13 24.12 22.65
CA MET A 1 4.69 24.00 21.29
C MET A 1 4.18 22.70 20.72
N ILE A 2 3.53 22.71 19.56
CA ILE A 2 3.11 21.48 18.88
C ILE A 2 4.40 20.75 18.53
N LYS A 3 4.59 19.51 19.00
CA LYS A 3 5.73 18.72 18.56
C LYS A 3 5.58 18.48 17.07
N ASN A 4 6.67 18.67 16.32
CA ASN A 4 6.68 18.45 14.88
C ASN A 4 6.31 16.98 14.52
N SER A 5 6.56 16.04 15.43
CA SER A 5 6.10 14.64 15.38
C SER A 5 4.59 14.48 15.18
N ASP A 6 3.78 15.43 15.67
CA ASP A 6 2.31 15.36 15.59
C ASP A 6 1.75 15.97 14.31
N PHE A 7 2.60 16.47 13.40
CA PHE A 7 2.21 17.15 12.16
C PHE A 7 1.14 16.37 11.40
N TYR A 8 1.37 15.08 11.12
CA TYR A 8 0.42 14.26 10.36
C TYR A 8 -0.91 14.04 11.10
N SER A 9 -0.86 13.82 12.41
CA SER A 9 -2.05 13.67 13.26
C SER A 9 -2.93 14.93 13.25
N ASN A 10 -2.31 16.10 13.19
CA ASN A 10 -2.96 17.41 13.24
C ASN A 10 -3.55 17.88 11.90
N LEU A 11 -3.22 17.21 10.79
CA LEU A 11 -3.83 17.52 9.50
C LEU A 11 -5.35 17.29 9.52
N LYS A 12 -6.09 18.26 8.96
CA LYS A 12 -7.55 18.17 8.83
C LYS A 12 -7.92 16.97 7.94
N ILE A 13 -8.89 16.19 8.41
CA ILE A 13 -9.49 15.13 7.60
C ILE A 13 -10.61 15.75 6.74
N HIS A 14 -10.43 15.72 5.43
CA HIS A 14 -11.42 16.18 4.47
C HIS A 14 -12.42 15.07 4.12
N LYS A 15 -13.66 15.46 3.81
CA LYS A 15 -14.74 14.55 3.39
C LYS A 15 -15.23 14.83 1.97
N LEU A 16 -14.39 15.46 1.16
CA LEU A 16 -14.68 15.77 -0.23
C LEU A 16 -14.43 14.52 -1.09
N PRO A 17 -15.12 14.37 -2.24
CA PRO A 17 -14.70 13.41 -3.25
C PRO A 17 -13.23 13.63 -3.59
N VAL A 18 -12.46 12.54 -3.75
CA VAL A 18 -11.00 12.61 -3.90
C VAL A 18 -10.62 13.47 -5.11
N GLY A 19 -11.33 13.33 -6.23
CA GLY A 19 -11.09 14.17 -7.41
C GLY A 19 -11.19 15.68 -7.10
N ASP A 20 -12.24 16.10 -6.37
CA ASP A 20 -12.42 17.51 -6.01
C ASP A 20 -11.41 18.01 -4.99
N LEU A 21 -10.96 17.15 -4.09
CA LEU A 21 -9.92 17.48 -3.12
C LEU A 21 -8.58 17.69 -3.83
N VAL A 22 -8.20 16.75 -4.70
CA VAL A 22 -6.95 16.79 -5.47
C VAL A 22 -6.86 18.05 -6.32
N ALA A 23 -7.96 18.52 -6.90
CA ALA A 23 -8.00 19.79 -7.64
C ALA A 23 -7.70 21.04 -6.77
N LYS A 24 -7.86 20.96 -5.45
CA LYS A 24 -7.73 22.09 -4.50
C LYS A 24 -6.41 22.01 -3.72
N LYS A 25 -5.32 22.42 -4.37
CA LYS A 25 -3.97 22.42 -3.77
C LYS A 25 -3.87 23.16 -2.43
N SER A 26 -4.70 24.18 -2.20
CA SER A 26 -4.74 24.94 -0.94
C SER A 26 -5.16 24.09 0.27
N LEU A 27 -5.65 22.87 0.06
CA LEU A 27 -5.98 21.90 1.11
C LEU A 27 -4.79 20.99 1.47
N PHE A 28 -3.69 21.07 0.72
CA PHE A 28 -2.47 20.31 0.98
C PHE A 28 -1.47 21.18 1.73
N HIS A 29 -0.74 20.56 2.65
CA HIS A 29 0.26 21.19 3.50
C HIS A 29 1.65 20.66 3.17
N GLU A 30 2.66 21.51 3.22
CA GLU A 30 4.06 21.08 3.09
C GLU A 30 4.44 20.15 4.23
N VAL A 31 5.15 19.08 3.90
CA VAL A 31 5.72 18.16 4.89
C VAL A 31 6.89 18.89 5.58
N PRO A 32 7.04 18.80 6.91
CA PRO A 32 8.10 19.55 7.59
C PRO A 32 9.50 19.16 7.10
N GLU A 33 10.40 20.14 6.97
CA GLU A 33 11.73 19.92 6.37
C GLU A 33 12.60 18.91 7.13
N ASN A 34 12.39 18.80 8.44
CA ASN A 34 13.05 17.86 9.34
C ASN A 34 12.40 16.46 9.33
N TRP A 35 11.46 16.19 8.43
CA TRP A 35 11.00 14.83 8.18
C TRP A 35 11.86 14.15 7.12
N HIS A 36 11.73 12.84 7.05
CA HIS A 36 12.47 12.00 6.13
C HIS A 36 11.50 11.14 5.31
N VAL A 37 11.77 11.03 4.02
CA VAL A 37 11.16 10.01 3.17
C VAL A 37 11.96 8.72 3.32
N LEU A 38 11.38 7.73 3.99
CA LEU A 38 11.96 6.40 4.17
C LEU A 38 11.45 5.45 3.07
N ILE A 39 12.36 4.77 2.40
CA ILE A 39 12.06 3.86 1.28
C ILE A 39 12.55 2.45 1.62
N SER A 40 11.67 1.46 1.39
CA SER A 40 11.99 0.04 1.36
C SER A 40 11.51 -0.55 0.03
N ASP A 41 12.39 -1.20 -0.74
CA ASP A 41 12.10 -1.71 -2.09
C ASP A 41 12.79 -3.06 -2.29
N ILE A 42 12.08 -4.07 -2.81
CA ILE A 42 12.68 -5.38 -3.05
C ILE A 42 13.52 -5.34 -4.33
N ARG A 43 14.82 -5.63 -4.21
CA ARG A 43 15.71 -5.70 -5.37
C ARG A 43 15.27 -6.83 -6.31
N ASP A 44 15.14 -6.51 -7.60
CA ASP A 44 14.71 -7.42 -8.68
C ASP A 44 13.38 -8.16 -8.38
N SER A 45 12.42 -7.44 -7.79
CA SER A 45 11.05 -7.92 -7.52
C SER A 45 10.37 -8.52 -8.75
N SER A 46 10.56 -7.92 -9.92
CA SER A 46 10.03 -8.40 -11.20
C SER A 46 10.44 -9.84 -11.52
N SER A 47 11.70 -10.19 -11.27
CA SER A 47 12.21 -11.55 -11.43
C SER A 47 11.63 -12.50 -10.38
N ALA A 48 11.48 -12.07 -9.13
CA ALA A 48 10.84 -12.85 -8.09
C ALA A 48 9.37 -13.19 -8.45
N ILE A 49 8.62 -12.22 -8.97
CA ILE A 49 7.23 -12.41 -9.41
C ILE A 49 7.15 -13.36 -10.62
N ARG A 50 8.06 -13.24 -11.61
CA ARG A 50 8.14 -14.18 -12.73
C ARG A 50 8.40 -15.62 -12.25
N ARG A 51 9.15 -15.79 -11.16
CA ARG A 51 9.37 -17.10 -10.51
C ARG A 51 8.23 -17.55 -9.58
N GLY A 52 7.10 -16.85 -9.58
CA GLY A 52 5.92 -17.19 -8.78
C GLY A 52 5.97 -16.73 -7.32
N LYS A 53 7.02 -16.02 -6.87
CA LYS A 53 7.21 -15.57 -5.48
C LYS A 53 6.40 -14.31 -5.09
N HIS A 54 5.25 -14.09 -5.70
CA HIS A 54 4.43 -12.90 -5.49
C HIS A 54 3.92 -12.75 -4.05
N ASN A 55 3.61 -13.87 -3.38
CA ASN A 55 3.16 -13.84 -1.98
C ASN A 55 4.29 -13.41 -1.05
N GLU A 56 5.50 -13.91 -1.28
CA GLU A 56 6.70 -13.55 -0.53
C GLU A 56 7.07 -12.08 -0.74
N VAL A 57 6.96 -11.59 -1.99
CA VAL A 57 7.18 -10.16 -2.31
C VAL A 57 6.20 -9.28 -1.52
N ASN A 58 4.91 -9.55 -1.60
CA ASN A 58 3.91 -8.77 -0.86
C ASN A 58 4.11 -8.87 0.66
N TRP A 59 4.48 -10.04 1.17
CA TRP A 59 4.76 -10.25 2.60
C TRP A 59 5.95 -9.41 3.06
N VAL A 60 7.05 -9.41 2.30
CA VAL A 60 8.26 -8.64 2.61
C VAL A 60 7.99 -7.14 2.58
N ALA A 61 7.28 -6.66 1.56
CA ALA A 61 6.90 -5.25 1.44
C ALA A 61 5.95 -4.82 2.58
N THR A 62 4.94 -5.63 2.88
CA THR A 62 4.01 -5.39 4.01
C THR A 62 4.77 -5.36 5.34
N GLY A 63 5.70 -6.30 5.54
CA GLY A 63 6.52 -6.35 6.75
C GLY A 63 7.31 -5.06 6.99
N SER A 64 7.79 -4.40 5.91
CA SER A 64 8.48 -3.12 6.00
C SER A 64 7.56 -2.00 6.55
N VAL A 65 6.32 -1.94 6.07
CA VAL A 65 5.32 -0.97 6.56
C VAL A 65 5.00 -1.26 8.04
N VAL A 66 4.66 -2.51 8.35
CA VAL A 66 4.24 -2.93 9.71
C VAL A 66 5.33 -2.64 10.73
N ALA A 67 6.57 -2.95 10.41
CA ALA A 67 7.69 -2.77 11.33
C ALA A 67 7.86 -1.30 11.75
N VAL A 68 7.77 -0.37 10.81
CA VAL A 68 7.91 1.07 11.09
C VAL A 68 6.63 1.64 11.72
N LEU A 69 5.44 1.14 11.35
CA LEU A 69 4.19 1.54 12.00
C LEU A 69 4.14 1.13 13.47
N ASN A 70 4.57 -0.10 13.81
CA ASN A 70 4.64 -0.57 15.19
C ASN A 70 5.63 0.28 16.02
N LEU A 71 6.78 0.64 15.44
CA LEU A 71 7.74 1.54 16.04
C LEU A 71 7.15 2.95 16.30
N ALA A 72 6.52 3.54 15.29
CA ALA A 72 5.91 4.88 15.42
C ALA A 72 4.79 4.87 16.47
N PHE A 73 3.97 3.83 16.48
CA PHE A 73 2.90 3.65 17.46
C PHE A 73 3.42 3.53 18.89
N LYS A 74 4.50 2.78 19.13
CA LYS A 74 5.15 2.69 20.45
C LYS A 74 5.60 4.06 20.97
N ASN A 75 5.94 4.97 20.07
CA ASN A 75 6.32 6.34 20.36
C ASN A 75 5.14 7.34 20.35
N ASN A 76 3.90 6.86 20.17
CA ASN A 76 2.68 7.66 20.02
C ASN A 76 2.69 8.63 18.82
N ILE A 77 3.35 8.24 17.73
CA ILE A 77 3.48 9.03 16.51
C ILE A 77 2.69 8.37 15.39
N HIS A 78 1.90 9.15 14.67
CA HIS A 78 1.21 8.68 13.47
C HIS A 78 1.97 9.15 12.24
N ILE A 79 2.24 8.22 11.33
CA ILE A 79 2.99 8.50 10.11
C ILE A 79 2.18 8.05 8.88
N PRO A 80 2.22 8.81 7.76
CA PRO A 80 1.67 8.34 6.51
C PRO A 80 2.63 7.34 5.84
N PHE A 81 2.06 6.42 5.09
CA PHE A 81 2.80 5.45 4.31
C PHE A 81 2.08 5.20 2.98
N PHE A 82 2.81 4.69 1.99
CA PHE A 82 2.33 4.36 0.65
C PHE A 82 2.88 2.98 0.27
N PHE A 83 2.00 2.09 -0.20
CA PHE A 83 2.34 0.72 -0.56
C PHE A 83 2.37 0.56 -2.08
N GLY A 84 3.49 0.05 -2.62
CA GLY A 84 3.71 -0.10 -4.06
C GLY A 84 3.58 -1.54 -4.59
N GLY A 85 3.23 -2.51 -3.75
CA GLY A 85 3.22 -3.94 -4.09
C GLY A 85 4.51 -4.66 -3.72
N ASP A 86 5.65 -4.15 -4.19
CA ASP A 86 6.99 -4.69 -3.96
C ASP A 86 7.90 -3.78 -3.12
N GLY A 87 7.32 -2.72 -2.56
CA GLY A 87 8.01 -1.75 -1.73
C GLY A 87 7.04 -0.90 -0.92
N ALA A 88 7.62 -0.03 -0.10
CA ALA A 88 6.94 0.86 0.80
C ALA A 88 7.68 2.20 0.91
N THR A 89 6.90 3.27 0.97
CA THR A 89 7.37 4.64 1.22
C THR A 89 6.70 5.15 2.47
N LEU A 90 7.46 5.71 3.42
CA LEU A 90 6.93 6.29 4.65
C LEU A 90 7.48 7.70 4.85
N LEU A 91 6.68 8.59 5.42
CA LEU A 91 7.17 9.88 5.91
C LEU A 91 7.29 9.80 7.42
N ILE A 92 8.49 10.01 7.95
CA ILE A 92 8.75 9.91 9.39
C ILE A 92 9.44 11.18 9.90
N PRO A 93 9.18 11.61 11.15
CA PRO A 93 9.96 12.67 11.77
C PRO A 93 11.40 12.18 12.06
N GLU A 94 12.37 13.10 12.08
CA GLU A 94 13.78 12.82 12.38
C GLU A 94 13.99 11.99 13.65
N GLU A 95 13.18 12.21 14.70
CA GLU A 95 13.26 11.48 15.97
C GLU A 95 13.03 9.96 15.85
N LEU A 96 12.40 9.48 14.77
CA LEU A 96 12.20 8.04 14.51
C LEU A 96 13.21 7.45 13.52
N LEU A 97 14.06 8.26 12.89
CA LEU A 97 14.86 7.83 11.73
C LEU A 97 15.81 6.68 12.05
N ASP A 98 16.65 6.84 13.07
CA ASP A 98 17.68 5.85 13.41
C ASP A 98 17.07 4.50 13.80
N GLU A 99 16.00 4.53 14.61
CA GLU A 99 15.28 3.32 15.01
C GLU A 99 14.55 2.67 13.82
N ALA A 100 13.94 3.47 12.93
CA ALA A 100 13.26 2.95 11.75
C ALA A 100 14.23 2.27 10.77
N LEU A 101 15.41 2.87 10.55
CA LEU A 101 16.48 2.26 9.76
C LEU A 101 16.96 0.97 10.42
N ALA A 102 17.25 0.96 11.71
CA ALA A 102 17.69 -0.24 12.42
C ALA A 102 16.68 -1.39 12.30
N VAL A 103 15.39 -1.11 12.47
CA VAL A 103 14.31 -2.10 12.34
C VAL A 103 14.19 -2.62 10.91
N LEU A 104 14.23 -1.74 9.90
CA LEU A 104 14.19 -2.18 8.50
C LEU A 104 15.42 -3.01 8.12
N HIS A 105 16.62 -2.67 8.61
CA HIS A 105 17.82 -3.47 8.36
C HIS A 105 17.74 -4.86 8.99
N LYS A 106 17.13 -5.00 10.18
CA LYS A 106 16.81 -6.33 10.74
C LYS A 106 15.86 -7.10 9.85
N HIS A 107 14.82 -6.44 9.35
CA HIS A 107 13.87 -7.04 8.42
C HIS A 107 14.58 -7.50 7.15
N ARG A 108 15.45 -6.69 6.55
CA ARG A 108 16.29 -7.06 5.39
C ARG A 108 17.08 -8.34 5.61
N ILE A 109 17.77 -8.47 6.74
CA ILE A 109 18.54 -9.69 7.07
C ILE A 109 17.60 -10.89 7.13
N GLN A 110 16.49 -10.77 7.86
CA GLN A 110 15.52 -11.86 7.99
C GLN A 110 14.87 -12.25 6.65
N THR A 111 14.56 -11.28 5.78
CA THR A 111 13.93 -11.57 4.49
C THR A 111 14.89 -12.20 3.50
N LEU A 112 16.17 -11.80 3.55
CA LEU A 112 17.22 -12.42 2.76
C LEU A 112 17.40 -13.88 3.18
N ASP A 113 17.54 -14.15 4.48
CA ASP A 113 17.73 -15.50 5.02
C ASP A 113 16.53 -16.42 4.76
N ASN A 114 15.31 -15.92 4.97
CA ASN A 114 14.11 -16.75 4.92
C ASN A 114 13.55 -16.96 3.51
N PHE A 115 13.68 -15.96 2.61
CA PHE A 115 13.03 -15.94 1.30
C PHE A 115 13.98 -15.77 0.12
N GLY A 116 15.25 -15.39 0.38
CA GLY A 116 16.20 -15.00 -0.66
C GLY A 116 15.77 -13.72 -1.37
N LEU A 117 15.14 -12.80 -0.64
CA LEU A 117 14.69 -11.48 -1.13
C LEU A 117 15.48 -10.39 -0.40
N ASP A 118 16.26 -9.63 -1.16
CA ASP A 118 17.07 -8.53 -0.64
C ASP A 118 16.27 -7.22 -0.67
N LEU A 119 16.16 -6.57 0.48
CA LEU A 119 15.52 -5.27 0.63
C LEU A 119 16.55 -4.15 0.44
N ARG A 120 16.29 -3.27 -0.51
CA ARG A 120 16.92 -1.95 -0.56
C ARG A 120 16.24 -1.07 0.48
N ILE A 121 17.04 -0.44 1.34
CA ILE A 121 16.56 0.49 2.36
C ILE A 121 17.35 1.78 2.20
N GLY A 122 16.67 2.92 2.30
CA GLY A 122 17.32 4.21 2.32
C GLY A 122 16.35 5.30 2.70
N HIS A 123 16.87 6.52 2.87
CA HIS A 123 16.04 7.67 3.14
C HIS A 123 16.54 8.91 2.40
N VAL A 124 15.68 9.91 2.30
CA VAL A 124 16.01 11.25 1.80
C VAL A 124 15.37 12.28 2.75
N PRO A 125 16.13 13.24 3.29
CA PRO A 125 15.57 14.33 4.08
C PRO A 125 14.59 15.16 3.22
N VAL A 126 13.46 15.56 3.78
CA VAL A 126 12.47 16.41 3.08
C VAL A 126 13.10 17.76 2.70
N LYS A 127 14.00 18.29 3.55
CA LYS A 127 14.82 19.46 3.21
C LYS A 127 15.56 19.33 1.87
N GLU A 128 16.17 18.17 1.58
CA GLU A 128 16.89 17.95 0.31
C GLU A 128 15.93 18.01 -0.89
N ILE A 129 14.69 17.54 -0.72
CA ILE A 129 13.65 17.60 -1.76
C ILE A 129 13.31 19.06 -2.09
N TYR A 130 13.13 19.90 -1.07
CA TYR A 130 12.82 21.31 -1.23
C TYR A 130 13.99 22.12 -1.78
N GLU A 131 15.23 21.82 -1.37
CA GLU A 131 16.45 22.44 -1.94
C GLU A 131 16.61 22.16 -3.44
N ARG A 132 16.02 21.07 -3.94
CA ARG A 132 15.95 20.73 -5.38
C ARG A 132 14.78 21.40 -6.11
N GLY A 133 13.99 22.23 -5.42
CA GLY A 133 12.81 22.89 -5.97
C GLY A 133 11.63 21.95 -6.25
N LEU A 134 11.60 20.77 -5.63
CA LEU A 134 10.52 19.79 -5.82
C LEU A 134 9.46 19.95 -4.74
N GLU A 135 8.19 19.80 -5.12
CA GLU A 135 7.10 19.82 -4.15
C GLU A 135 6.88 18.46 -3.48
N LEU A 136 6.53 18.52 -2.19
CA LEU A 136 6.02 17.41 -1.40
C LEU A 136 4.95 17.95 -0.45
N LYS A 137 3.69 17.87 -0.86
CA LYS A 137 2.55 18.36 -0.09
C LYS A 137 1.59 17.22 0.22
N ILE A 138 1.02 17.22 1.42
CA ILE A 138 0.17 16.16 1.93
C ILE A 138 -1.20 16.69 2.39
N ALA A 139 -2.25 15.94 2.12
CA ALA A 139 -3.58 16.11 2.69
C ALA A 139 -4.08 14.78 3.26
N ARG A 140 -5.11 14.83 4.11
CA ARG A 140 -5.81 13.63 4.61
C ARG A 140 -7.26 13.66 4.19
N THR A 141 -7.75 12.53 3.70
CA THR A 141 -9.16 12.41 3.29
C THR A 141 -9.79 11.15 3.87
N GLN A 142 -11.07 11.26 4.16
CA GLN A 142 -11.92 10.14 4.50
C GLN A 142 -12.49 9.54 3.21
N ILE A 143 -12.19 8.26 2.95
CA ILE A 143 -12.66 7.54 1.75
C ILE A 143 -13.93 6.74 2.05
N THR A 144 -13.97 6.13 3.24
CA THR A 144 -15.13 5.38 3.76
C THR A 144 -15.48 5.89 5.15
N GLY A 145 -16.53 5.35 5.78
CA GLY A 145 -16.87 5.70 7.16
C GLY A 145 -15.72 5.49 8.16
N LEU A 146 -14.80 4.55 7.86
CA LEU A 146 -13.74 4.11 8.76
C LEU A 146 -12.32 4.39 8.25
N LEU A 147 -12.13 4.50 6.93
CA LEU A 147 -10.80 4.64 6.32
C LEU A 147 -10.46 6.09 6.01
N ASN A 148 -9.33 6.53 6.58
CA ASN A 148 -8.69 7.80 6.23
C ASN A 148 -7.34 7.50 5.56
N ILE A 149 -7.09 8.13 4.42
CA ILE A 149 -5.84 7.95 3.68
C ILE A 149 -5.07 9.27 3.53
N PRO A 150 -3.74 9.23 3.48
CA PRO A 150 -2.94 10.36 3.03
C PRO A 150 -2.99 10.49 1.50
N LEU A 151 -2.92 11.71 1.01
CA LEU A 151 -2.79 12.05 -0.40
C LEU A 151 -1.58 12.96 -0.58
N ILE A 152 -0.73 12.67 -1.55
CA ILE A 152 0.48 13.45 -1.86
C ILE A 152 0.33 14.13 -3.22
N LEU A 153 0.73 15.40 -3.26
CA LEU A 153 0.99 16.15 -4.48
C LEU A 153 2.47 16.53 -4.55
N GLY A 154 2.96 16.62 -5.79
CA GLY A 154 4.36 16.89 -6.09
C GLY A 154 5.16 15.62 -6.42
N LYS A 155 6.45 15.81 -6.73
CA LYS A 155 7.36 14.75 -7.20
C LYS A 155 8.38 14.31 -6.15
N GLY A 156 8.22 14.77 -4.90
CA GLY A 156 9.18 14.51 -3.83
C GLY A 156 9.38 13.02 -3.52
N LEU A 157 8.31 12.23 -3.47
CA LEU A 157 8.41 10.79 -3.19
C LEU A 157 9.10 10.04 -4.34
N GLN A 158 8.80 10.38 -5.59
CA GLN A 158 9.41 9.76 -6.77
C GLN A 158 10.90 10.13 -6.89
N PHE A 159 11.26 11.36 -6.51
CA PHE A 159 12.67 11.77 -6.39
C PHE A 159 13.37 10.94 -5.32
N ALA A 160 12.80 10.82 -4.12
CA ALA A 160 13.40 10.05 -3.03
C ALA A 160 13.57 8.57 -3.40
N GLU A 161 12.57 7.97 -4.03
CA GLU A 161 12.64 6.59 -4.56
C GLU A 161 13.84 6.44 -5.52
N ARG A 162 13.99 7.34 -6.49
CA ARG A 162 15.09 7.30 -7.45
C ARG A 162 16.45 7.52 -6.79
N GLU A 163 16.56 8.47 -5.86
CA GLU A 163 17.81 8.71 -5.14
C GLU A 163 18.23 7.50 -4.32
N VAL A 164 17.31 6.85 -3.60
CA VAL A 164 17.60 5.61 -2.85
C VAL A 164 17.94 4.44 -3.78
N LYS A 165 17.39 4.41 -5.00
CA LYS A 165 17.74 3.38 -6.00
C LYS A 165 19.14 3.59 -6.59
N ASN A 166 19.59 4.84 -6.69
CA ASN A 166 20.90 5.22 -7.24
C ASN A 166 22.02 5.19 -6.20
N ARG A 167 21.73 5.64 -4.97
CA ARG A 167 22.63 5.57 -3.82
C ARG A 167 22.46 4.18 -3.24
N ASP A 168 23.42 3.28 -3.46
CA ASP A 168 23.40 2.01 -2.74
C ASP A 168 23.73 2.32 -1.27
N TYR A 169 22.70 2.67 -0.50
CA TYR A 169 22.81 3.07 0.89
C TYR A 169 23.36 1.89 1.69
N ASP A 170 24.66 1.87 1.90
CA ASP A 170 25.33 0.96 2.82
C ASP A 170 25.39 1.61 4.21
N HIS A 171 24.22 2.00 4.72
CA HIS A 171 24.11 2.41 6.10
C HIS A 171 24.13 1.15 6.96
N ASN A 172 25.07 1.06 7.91
CA ASN A 172 25.16 -0.08 8.82
C ASN A 172 24.68 0.37 10.20
N PRO A 173 23.35 0.46 10.43
CA PRO A 173 22.84 0.95 11.70
C PRO A 173 23.22 0.01 12.84
N LYS A 174 23.33 0.53 14.06
CA LYS A 174 23.55 -0.30 15.25
C LYS A 174 22.30 -1.15 15.51
N LEU A 175 22.33 -2.40 15.06
CA LEU A 175 21.18 -3.31 15.14
C LEU A 175 20.80 -3.70 16.58
N ASN A 176 21.66 -3.52 17.58
CA ASN A 176 21.41 -4.04 18.92
C ASN A 176 20.34 -3.27 19.72
N SER A 177 19.88 -2.10 19.27
CA SER A 177 19.01 -1.22 20.07
C SER A 177 17.51 -1.43 19.91
N VAL A 178 17.01 -2.07 18.84
CA VAL A 178 15.56 -2.11 18.55
C VAL A 178 15.09 -3.50 18.11
N GLU A 179 14.00 -4.01 18.68
CA GLU A 179 13.40 -5.28 18.27
C GLU A 179 12.55 -5.11 17.00
N LEU A 180 12.62 -6.09 16.09
CA LEU A 180 11.75 -6.12 14.91
C LEU A 180 10.37 -6.64 15.33
N ASP A 181 9.39 -5.75 15.38
CA ASP A 181 8.01 -6.08 15.71
C ASP A 181 7.16 -6.18 14.43
N LEU A 182 6.84 -7.41 14.02
CA LEU A 182 5.90 -7.71 12.93
C LEU A 182 4.53 -8.19 13.46
N SER A 183 4.20 -7.88 14.71
CA SER A 183 2.89 -8.16 15.28
C SER A 183 1.79 -7.49 14.46
N GLY A 184 0.63 -8.14 14.39
CA GLY A 184 -0.51 -7.69 13.59
C GLY A 184 -0.42 -8.01 12.09
N MET A 185 0.74 -8.39 11.54
CA MET A 185 0.80 -8.86 10.15
C MET A 185 0.14 -10.24 10.02
N GLU A 186 -1.04 -10.30 9.41
CA GLU A 186 -1.86 -11.51 9.24
C GLU A 186 -2.76 -11.44 8.00
N CYS A 187 -2.40 -12.04 6.87
CA CYS A 187 -3.37 -12.17 5.77
C CYS A 187 -4.19 -13.46 5.92
N LYS A 188 -5.45 -13.40 6.35
CA LYS A 188 -6.33 -14.60 6.55
C LYS A 188 -7.10 -15.05 5.31
N TRP A 189 -7.04 -14.25 4.26
CA TRP A 189 -7.95 -14.33 3.12
C TRP A 189 -7.27 -14.97 1.93
N ASP A 190 -8.03 -15.75 1.17
CA ASP A 190 -7.58 -16.25 -0.12
C ASP A 190 -7.73 -15.18 -1.20
N LYS A 191 -7.34 -15.50 -2.44
CA LYS A 191 -7.63 -14.69 -3.62
C LYS A 191 -9.13 -14.38 -3.68
N VAL A 192 -9.46 -13.11 -3.93
CA VAL A 192 -10.84 -12.63 -3.94
C VAL A 192 -11.30 -12.48 -5.38
N GLU A 193 -12.42 -13.10 -5.70
CA GLU A 193 -13.06 -12.95 -7.02
C GLU A 193 -13.82 -11.63 -7.09
N PRO A 194 -13.94 -11.02 -8.28
CA PRO A 194 -14.80 -9.87 -8.51
C PRO A 194 -16.24 -10.11 -8.01
N PRO A 195 -16.95 -9.02 -7.63
CA PRO A 195 -18.35 -9.09 -7.21
C PRO A 195 -19.23 -9.86 -8.21
N GLU A 196 -19.11 -9.50 -9.50
CA GLU A 196 -19.89 -10.10 -10.59
C GLU A 196 -19.01 -10.98 -11.51
N ILE A 197 -19.63 -11.96 -12.17
CA ILE A 197 -18.93 -13.00 -12.95
C ILE A 197 -18.26 -12.42 -14.21
N ASP A 198 -18.85 -11.37 -14.79
CA ASP A 198 -18.37 -10.68 -15.99
C ASP A 198 -17.35 -9.58 -15.69
N GLN A 199 -17.01 -9.37 -14.42
CA GLN A 199 -16.04 -8.37 -14.00
C GLN A 199 -14.61 -8.93 -13.95
N GLN A 200 -13.66 -8.01 -14.03
CA GLN A 200 -12.23 -8.23 -13.91
C GLN A 200 -11.62 -7.17 -12.99
N VAL A 201 -10.45 -7.48 -12.41
CA VAL A 201 -9.69 -6.55 -11.59
C VAL A 201 -8.70 -5.81 -12.49
N LEU A 202 -8.77 -4.48 -12.47
CA LEU A 202 -7.84 -3.56 -13.13
C LEU A 202 -6.94 -2.92 -12.07
N THR A 203 -5.64 -3.19 -12.16
CA THR A 203 -4.61 -2.45 -11.42
C THR A 203 -4.03 -1.38 -12.33
N LEU A 204 -3.99 -0.14 -11.86
CA LEU A 204 -3.67 1.02 -12.68
C LEU A 204 -2.71 1.95 -11.94
N ILE A 205 -1.69 2.43 -12.64
CA ILE A 205 -0.74 3.45 -12.17
C ILE A 205 -0.72 4.57 -13.21
N ILE A 206 -0.99 5.80 -12.78
CA ILE A 206 -1.00 7.00 -13.65
C ILE A 206 -0.01 8.02 -13.10
N ASP A 207 0.93 8.42 -13.93
CA ASP A 207 1.93 9.44 -13.63
C ASP A 207 1.73 10.68 -14.51
N GLY A 208 1.90 11.86 -13.93
CA GLY A 208 1.76 13.13 -14.63
C GLY A 208 3.00 13.41 -15.49
N CYS A 209 2.79 13.82 -16.74
CA CYS A 209 3.86 14.30 -17.61
C CYS A 209 4.14 15.79 -17.33
N HIS A 210 5.35 16.24 -17.71
CA HIS A 210 5.83 17.63 -17.55
C HIS A 210 6.07 18.09 -16.10
N ASN A 211 6.75 19.21 -15.94
CA ASN A 211 7.11 19.80 -14.63
C ASN A 211 5.98 20.62 -13.99
N GLU A 212 4.81 20.65 -14.62
CA GLU A 212 3.62 21.27 -14.06
C GLU A 212 2.92 20.33 -13.09
N ASP A 213 2.04 20.91 -12.27
CA ASP A 213 1.30 20.13 -11.27
C ASP A 213 0.18 19.33 -11.94
N PRO A 214 0.18 17.99 -11.81
CA PRO A 214 -0.84 17.14 -12.41
C PRO A 214 -2.20 17.18 -11.70
N SER A 215 -2.38 17.99 -10.65
CA SER A 215 -3.58 17.98 -9.80
C SER A 215 -4.90 18.08 -10.58
N GLN A 216 -4.98 18.92 -11.61
CA GLN A 216 -6.19 19.06 -12.43
C GLN A 216 -6.45 17.81 -13.26
N ILE A 217 -5.41 17.30 -13.92
CA ILE A 217 -5.49 16.06 -14.72
C ILE A 217 -5.86 14.87 -13.83
N TYR A 218 -5.28 14.78 -12.62
CA TYR A 218 -5.63 13.75 -11.66
C TYR A 218 -7.09 13.88 -11.18
N SER A 219 -7.58 15.09 -10.97
CA SER A 219 -9.01 15.31 -10.70
C SER A 219 -9.88 14.83 -11.86
N GLU A 220 -9.52 15.16 -13.10
CA GLU A 220 -10.27 14.76 -14.30
C GLU A 220 -10.31 13.24 -14.43
N VAL A 221 -9.16 12.58 -14.29
CA VAL A 221 -9.04 11.12 -14.31
C VAL A 221 -9.90 10.48 -13.23
N LEU A 222 -9.81 10.93 -11.97
CA LEU A 222 -10.58 10.35 -10.87
C LEU A 222 -12.09 10.51 -11.09
N LYS A 223 -12.52 11.66 -11.62
CA LYS A 223 -13.92 11.91 -12.00
C LYS A 223 -14.35 11.00 -13.15
N LYS A 224 -13.48 10.75 -14.14
CA LYS A 224 -13.78 9.84 -15.24
C LYS A 224 -13.91 8.40 -14.76
N ILE A 225 -13.09 7.96 -13.80
CA ILE A 225 -13.26 6.65 -13.17
C ILE A 225 -14.59 6.59 -12.41
N ASP A 226 -14.98 7.65 -11.69
CA ASP A 226 -16.28 7.73 -11.01
C ASP A 226 -17.46 7.65 -12.01
N GLU A 227 -17.35 8.30 -13.18
CA GLU A 227 -18.34 8.25 -14.26
C GLU A 227 -18.49 6.84 -14.85
N ILE A 228 -17.37 6.16 -15.14
CA ILE A 228 -17.37 4.86 -15.82
C ILE A 228 -17.70 3.70 -14.87
N TYR A 229 -17.13 3.70 -13.66
CA TYR A 229 -17.21 2.59 -12.71
C TYR A 229 -18.20 2.84 -11.56
N GLY A 230 -18.71 4.07 -11.43
CA GLY A 230 -19.49 4.50 -10.28
C GLY A 230 -18.60 4.93 -9.10
N PRO A 231 -19.25 5.32 -7.97
CA PRO A 231 -18.54 5.80 -6.79
C PRO A 231 -17.67 4.69 -6.17
N HIS A 232 -16.73 5.09 -5.31
CA HIS A 232 -15.74 4.20 -4.71
C HIS A 232 -16.27 2.83 -4.20
N PRO A 233 -17.41 2.75 -3.46
CA PRO A 233 -17.93 1.45 -3.01
C PRO A 233 -18.33 0.51 -4.15
N ALA A 234 -18.81 1.04 -5.28
CA ALA A 234 -19.30 0.24 -6.41
C ALA A 234 -18.19 -0.47 -7.18
N ARG A 235 -16.95 0.06 -7.10
CA ARG A 235 -15.78 -0.44 -7.84
C ARG A 235 -14.74 -1.12 -6.96
N THR A 236 -15.08 -1.43 -5.72
CA THR A 236 -14.16 -2.04 -4.77
C THR A 236 -14.00 -3.53 -5.07
N PRO A 237 -12.78 -4.04 -5.31
CA PRO A 237 -12.54 -5.43 -5.72
C PRO A 237 -12.76 -6.44 -4.59
N ILE A 238 -12.89 -5.99 -3.34
CA ILE A 238 -13.13 -6.83 -2.16
C ILE A 238 -14.58 -6.67 -1.72
N THR A 239 -15.30 -7.78 -1.61
CA THR A 239 -16.67 -7.81 -1.07
C THR A 239 -16.81 -8.88 0.00
N ALA A 240 -17.67 -8.61 0.99
CA ALA A 240 -17.92 -9.51 2.11
C ALA A 240 -18.37 -10.92 1.66
N SER A 241 -19.10 -11.02 0.55
CA SER A 241 -19.61 -12.29 0.01
C SER A 241 -18.56 -13.12 -0.72
N LYS A 242 -17.50 -12.48 -1.26
CA LYS A 242 -16.44 -13.16 -2.04
C LYS A 242 -15.21 -13.50 -1.21
N LEU A 243 -15.09 -12.94 -0.01
CA LEU A 243 -14.02 -13.26 0.92
C LEU A 243 -14.14 -14.70 1.44
N LYS A 244 -13.09 -15.48 1.21
CA LYS A 244 -12.93 -16.85 1.70
C LYS A 244 -11.70 -16.93 2.58
N LEU A 245 -11.78 -17.70 3.66
CA LEU A 245 -10.60 -17.97 4.47
C LEU A 245 -9.65 -18.86 3.67
N LYS A 246 -8.36 -18.53 3.68
CA LYS A 246 -7.34 -19.33 2.99
C LYS A 246 -7.20 -20.68 3.70
N ALA A 247 -7.75 -21.74 3.11
CA ALA A 247 -7.60 -23.10 3.63
C ALA A 247 -6.20 -23.63 3.31
N GLY A 248 -5.39 -24.00 4.32
CA GLY A 248 -4.15 -24.73 4.02
C GLY A 248 -3.12 -24.85 5.14
N LEU A 249 -2.71 -26.08 5.43
CA LEU A 249 -1.56 -26.43 6.26
C LEU A 249 -0.22 -25.83 5.77
N SER A 250 -0.11 -25.48 4.48
CA SER A 250 1.08 -24.83 3.88
C SER A 250 1.31 -23.40 4.39
N ARG A 251 0.23 -22.67 4.73
CA ARG A 251 0.27 -21.35 5.37
C ARG A 251 0.88 -21.45 6.76
N ILE A 252 0.46 -22.45 7.54
CA ILE A 252 0.99 -22.66 8.89
C ILE A 252 2.50 -22.86 8.84
N ARG A 253 2.99 -23.63 7.86
CA ARG A 253 4.44 -23.84 7.67
C ARG A 253 5.18 -22.56 7.26
N THR A 254 4.59 -21.72 6.43
CA THR A 254 5.18 -20.46 5.96
C THR A 254 5.17 -19.37 7.04
N GLU A 255 4.06 -19.21 7.77
CA GLU A 255 3.97 -18.27 8.90
C GLU A 255 4.84 -18.69 10.08
N ILE A 256 4.92 -19.99 10.38
CA ILE A 256 5.84 -20.52 11.40
C ILE A 256 7.29 -20.28 11.01
N LYS A 257 7.66 -20.57 9.74
CA LYS A 257 9.03 -20.33 9.25
C LYS A 257 9.37 -18.83 9.30
N ALA A 258 8.41 -17.97 8.99
CA ALA A 258 8.59 -16.52 8.96
C ALA A 258 8.59 -15.84 10.35
N LYS A 259 7.81 -16.33 11.33
CA LYS A 259 7.71 -15.70 12.67
C LYS A 259 8.52 -16.39 13.76
N TYR A 260 8.74 -17.72 13.71
CA TYR A 260 9.22 -18.48 14.87
C TYR A 260 10.33 -19.51 14.58
N GLY A 261 10.64 -19.81 13.32
CA GLY A 261 11.71 -20.75 12.94
C GLY A 261 11.51 -22.23 13.34
N LYS A 262 10.53 -22.57 14.20
CA LYS A 262 10.24 -23.94 14.68
C LYS A 262 8.74 -24.25 14.72
N SER A 263 8.36 -25.47 14.33
CA SER A 263 6.97 -25.96 14.31
C SER A 263 6.39 -26.18 15.71
N ASN A 264 5.41 -25.36 16.09
CA ASN A 264 4.65 -25.53 17.34
C ASN A 264 3.30 -26.23 17.06
N LEU A 265 3.14 -27.46 17.55
CA LEU A 265 1.94 -28.30 17.36
C LEU A 265 0.66 -27.65 17.92
N ALA A 266 0.74 -26.93 19.03
CA ALA A 266 -0.41 -26.22 19.60
C ALA A 266 -0.92 -25.10 18.68
N PHE A 267 0.00 -24.43 17.97
CA PHE A 267 -0.33 -23.39 16.99
C PHE A 267 -0.99 -24.00 15.73
N ILE A 268 -0.57 -25.20 15.32
CA ILE A 268 -1.18 -25.93 14.20
C ILE A 268 -2.64 -26.29 14.54
N LEU A 269 -2.87 -26.90 15.71
CA LEU A 269 -4.21 -27.32 16.14
C LEU A 269 -5.16 -26.13 16.30
N LYS A 270 -4.71 -25.04 16.92
CA LYS A 270 -5.48 -23.80 17.07
C LYS A 270 -5.93 -23.25 15.71
N ASN A 271 -5.00 -23.15 14.75
CA ASN A 271 -5.33 -22.64 13.42
C ASN A 271 -6.25 -23.58 12.63
N TRP A 272 -6.14 -24.90 12.82
CA TRP A 272 -7.05 -25.86 12.20
C TRP A 272 -8.50 -25.69 12.68
N ILE A 273 -8.70 -25.50 14.00
CA ILE A 273 -10.02 -25.22 14.58
C ILE A 273 -10.58 -23.89 14.05
N ILE A 274 -9.75 -22.85 13.98
CA ILE A 274 -10.13 -21.54 13.42
C ILE A 274 -10.52 -21.67 11.94
N SER A 275 -9.81 -22.46 11.14
CA SER A 275 -10.17 -22.68 9.74
C SER A 275 -11.50 -23.44 9.58
N MET A 276 -11.80 -24.40 10.46
CA MET A 276 -13.02 -25.20 10.39
C MET A 276 -14.28 -24.41 10.79
N PHE A 277 -14.22 -23.66 11.90
CA PHE A 277 -15.39 -22.95 12.43
C PHE A 277 -15.43 -21.46 12.07
N GLY A 278 -14.31 -20.89 11.61
CA GLY A 278 -14.20 -19.47 11.29
C GLY A 278 -15.10 -19.05 10.14
N GLU A 279 -15.20 -19.83 9.08
CA GLU A 279 -16.05 -19.48 7.93
C GLU A 279 -17.54 -19.55 8.29
N ILE A 280 -17.93 -20.54 9.09
CA ILE A 280 -19.30 -20.68 9.63
C ILE A 280 -19.62 -19.48 10.53
N TYR A 281 -18.71 -19.11 11.43
CA TYR A 281 -18.89 -17.95 12.32
C TYR A 281 -19.03 -16.64 11.53
N LEU A 282 -18.15 -16.40 10.56
CA LEU A 282 -18.13 -15.18 9.75
C LEU A 282 -19.41 -15.00 8.93
N ARG A 283 -19.94 -16.09 8.36
CA ARG A 283 -21.14 -16.05 7.50
C ARG A 283 -22.45 -16.04 8.28
N ASN A 284 -22.51 -16.68 9.46
CA ASN A 284 -23.78 -16.94 10.15
C ASN A 284 -24.03 -16.06 11.38
N THR A 285 -23.00 -15.42 11.94
CA THR A 285 -23.18 -14.54 13.11
C THR A 285 -23.26 -13.07 12.73
N LYS A 286 -24.01 -12.28 13.51
CA LYS A 286 -24.09 -10.82 13.32
C LYS A 286 -22.71 -10.16 13.50
N ALA A 287 -21.95 -10.61 14.50
CA ALA A 287 -20.58 -10.14 14.74
C ALA A 287 -19.64 -10.45 13.57
N GLY A 288 -19.72 -11.67 13.03
CA GLY A 288 -18.97 -12.08 11.85
C GLY A 288 -19.28 -11.23 10.61
N LYS A 289 -20.56 -11.05 10.28
CA LYS A 289 -20.99 -10.20 9.15
C LYS A 289 -20.55 -8.75 9.31
N ASN A 290 -20.68 -8.18 10.51
CA ASN A 290 -20.22 -6.82 10.80
C ASN A 290 -18.70 -6.70 10.61
N TYR A 291 -17.92 -7.68 11.08
CA TYR A 291 -16.48 -7.70 10.87
C TYR A 291 -16.12 -7.74 9.37
N MET A 292 -16.83 -8.53 8.57
CA MET A 292 -16.62 -8.58 7.11
C MET A 292 -16.94 -7.25 6.43
N GLN A 293 -18.00 -6.55 6.85
CA GLN A 293 -18.35 -5.24 6.32
C GLN A 293 -17.30 -4.18 6.68
N LYS A 294 -16.88 -4.13 7.96
CA LYS A 294 -15.81 -3.23 8.40
C LYS A 294 -14.50 -3.47 7.66
N LEU A 295 -14.16 -4.72 7.40
CA LEU A 295 -12.98 -5.08 6.61
C LEU A 295 -13.03 -4.44 5.22
N VAL A 296 -14.18 -4.53 4.53
CA VAL A 296 -14.37 -3.89 3.22
C VAL A 296 -14.25 -2.36 3.35
N GLU A 297 -14.81 -1.75 4.39
CA GLU A 297 -14.69 -0.31 4.62
C GLU A 297 -13.25 0.14 4.93
N LEU A 298 -12.43 -0.71 5.53
CA LEU A 298 -11.02 -0.46 5.84
C LEU A 298 -10.06 -0.86 4.71
N THR A 299 -10.61 -1.26 3.56
CA THR A 299 -9.83 -1.68 2.40
C THR A 299 -9.39 -0.48 1.57
N ASP A 300 -8.09 -0.32 1.45
CA ASP A 300 -7.50 0.71 0.60
C ASP A 300 -7.29 0.18 -0.82
N ASN A 301 -7.92 0.83 -1.79
CA ASN A 301 -7.81 0.54 -3.21
C ASN A 301 -7.39 1.76 -4.04
N LEU A 302 -7.04 2.89 -3.38
CA LEU A 302 -6.67 4.15 -4.01
C LEU A 302 -5.59 4.82 -3.18
N SER A 303 -4.38 4.88 -3.74
CA SER A 303 -3.26 5.61 -3.17
C SER A 303 -2.87 6.75 -4.11
N LEU A 304 -2.54 7.90 -3.54
CA LEU A 304 -1.96 9.05 -4.26
C LEU A 304 -0.62 9.40 -3.62
N ASP A 305 0.47 8.94 -4.22
CA ASP A 305 1.84 9.16 -3.71
C ASP A 305 2.61 10.25 -4.50
N GLY A 306 1.88 11.07 -5.25
CA GLY A 306 2.40 11.85 -6.38
C GLY A 306 2.07 11.21 -7.74
N ARG A 307 1.65 9.93 -7.75
CA ARG A 307 0.99 9.23 -8.84
C ARG A 307 -0.35 8.68 -8.37
N ILE A 308 -1.29 8.43 -9.27
CA ILE A 308 -2.51 7.69 -8.94
C ILE A 308 -2.20 6.20 -9.01
N HIS A 309 -2.44 5.48 -7.91
CA HIS A 309 -2.40 4.03 -7.81
C HIS A 309 -3.79 3.54 -7.46
N THR A 310 -4.40 2.68 -8.27
CA THR A 310 -5.72 2.15 -7.92
C THR A 310 -5.93 0.71 -8.38
N VAL A 311 -6.74 -0.02 -7.62
CA VAL A 311 -7.20 -1.37 -7.95
C VAL A 311 -8.72 -1.39 -7.93
N ILE A 312 -9.32 -1.49 -9.11
CA ILE A 312 -10.78 -1.41 -9.27
C ILE A 312 -11.32 -2.66 -9.96
N THR A 313 -12.60 -2.93 -9.77
CA THR A 313 -13.33 -4.00 -10.46
C THR A 313 -14.37 -3.43 -11.41
N GLY A 314 -14.52 -4.02 -12.58
CA GLY A 314 -15.56 -3.70 -13.55
C GLY A 314 -15.49 -4.57 -14.80
N THR A 315 -16.36 -4.32 -15.76
CA THR A 315 -16.47 -5.09 -17.00
C THR A 315 -15.33 -4.78 -17.99
N SER A 316 -15.15 -5.62 -19.01
CA SER A 316 -14.22 -5.35 -20.12
C SER A 316 -14.53 -4.06 -20.86
N ARG A 317 -15.81 -3.77 -21.05
CA ARG A 317 -16.27 -2.54 -21.73
C ARG A 317 -15.92 -1.28 -20.92
N GLN A 318 -16.10 -1.32 -19.60
CA GLN A 318 -15.69 -0.21 -18.72
C GLN A 318 -14.18 0.02 -18.77
N ARG A 319 -13.39 -1.07 -18.74
CA ARG A 319 -11.93 -0.98 -18.89
C ARG A 319 -11.56 -0.33 -20.22
N GLU A 320 -12.09 -0.83 -21.33
CA GLU A 320 -11.78 -0.31 -22.67
C GLU A 320 -12.12 1.18 -22.77
N SER A 321 -13.29 1.59 -22.31
CA SER A 321 -13.67 3.01 -22.28
C SER A 321 -12.74 3.88 -21.43
N LEU A 322 -12.25 3.38 -20.30
CA LEU A 322 -11.27 4.10 -19.48
C LEU A 322 -9.91 4.18 -20.17
N LEU A 323 -9.45 3.08 -20.77
CA LEU A 323 -8.16 3.04 -21.46
C LEU A 323 -8.14 3.97 -22.69
N GLU A 324 -9.23 4.02 -23.47
CA GLU A 324 -9.37 4.97 -24.58
C GLU A 324 -9.19 6.42 -24.10
N TYR A 325 -9.84 6.79 -23.00
CA TYR A 325 -9.68 8.12 -22.40
C TYR A 325 -8.24 8.38 -21.90
N LEU A 326 -7.60 7.38 -21.28
CA LEU A 326 -6.21 7.51 -20.82
C LEU A 326 -5.22 7.58 -22.00
N ASP A 327 -5.50 6.91 -23.11
CA ASP A 327 -4.72 6.97 -24.35
C ASP A 327 -4.81 8.36 -25.00
N GLU A 328 -5.99 9.01 -24.95
CA GLU A 328 -6.13 10.42 -25.36
C GLU A 328 -5.26 11.34 -24.51
N LEU A 329 -5.26 11.18 -23.19
CA LEU A 329 -4.41 11.96 -22.29
C LEU A 329 -2.92 11.66 -22.49
N GLU A 330 -2.55 10.40 -22.73
CA GLU A 330 -1.18 9.96 -22.95
C GLU A 330 -0.63 10.45 -24.30
N SER A 331 -1.44 10.41 -25.37
CA SER A 331 -1.09 10.95 -26.69
C SER A 331 -0.97 12.48 -26.68
N ALA A 332 -1.76 13.16 -25.85
CA ALA A 332 -1.61 14.58 -25.56
C ALA A 332 -0.42 14.90 -24.62
N SER A 333 0.40 13.91 -24.25
CA SER A 333 1.53 14.05 -23.33
C SER A 333 1.14 14.63 -21.96
N LYS A 334 -0.10 14.44 -21.50
CA LYS A 334 -0.55 14.89 -20.17
C LYS A 334 -0.20 13.90 -19.07
N ILE A 335 -0.22 12.61 -19.40
CA ILE A 335 0.10 11.51 -18.47
C ILE A 335 0.95 10.44 -19.15
N LYS A 336 1.57 9.58 -18.34
CA LYS A 336 1.93 8.21 -18.72
C LYS A 336 1.19 7.28 -17.79
N TYR A 337 0.70 6.16 -18.30
CA TYR A 337 0.03 5.19 -17.44
C TYR A 337 0.42 3.76 -17.77
N GLY A 338 0.44 2.92 -16.75
CA GLY A 338 0.62 1.48 -16.89
C GLY A 338 -0.48 0.73 -16.16
N TYR A 339 -0.87 -0.42 -16.69
CA TYR A 339 -1.96 -1.20 -16.12
C TYR A 339 -1.69 -2.70 -16.18
N ASN A 340 -2.44 -3.45 -15.38
CA ASN A 340 -2.50 -4.90 -15.42
C ASN A 340 -3.92 -5.37 -15.14
N VAL A 341 -4.35 -6.41 -15.85
CA VAL A 341 -5.67 -7.03 -15.66
C VAL A 341 -5.50 -8.39 -15.01
N SER A 342 -6.27 -8.66 -13.96
CA SER A 342 -6.32 -9.97 -13.30
C SER A 342 -7.76 -10.44 -13.08
N ARG A 343 -7.94 -11.77 -12.98
CA ARG A 343 -9.26 -12.37 -12.69
C ARG A 343 -9.64 -12.31 -11.22
N GLN A 344 -8.69 -12.02 -10.35
CA GLN A 344 -8.83 -12.01 -8.90
C GLN A 344 -7.97 -10.89 -8.32
N SER A 345 -8.31 -10.44 -7.12
CA SER A 345 -7.50 -9.56 -6.28
C SER A 345 -6.88 -10.36 -5.14
N VAL A 346 -5.82 -9.80 -4.55
CA VAL A 346 -5.18 -10.29 -3.34
C VAL A 346 -5.13 -9.18 -2.33
N MET A 347 -5.18 -9.56 -1.06
CA MET A 347 -5.15 -8.61 0.04
C MET A 347 -3.98 -8.92 0.95
N SER A 348 -3.26 -7.88 1.39
CA SER A 348 -2.28 -7.98 2.47
C SER A 348 -2.83 -7.21 3.66
N CYS A 349 -2.90 -7.85 4.82
CA CYS A 349 -3.59 -7.27 5.98
C CYS A 349 -2.61 -6.96 7.10
N TYR A 350 -2.74 -5.77 7.67
CA TYR A 350 -2.16 -5.38 8.93
C TYR A 350 -3.28 -5.13 9.94
N VAL A 351 -3.25 -5.91 11.01
CA VAL A 351 -4.27 -5.97 12.05
C VAL A 351 -3.63 -5.51 13.36
N ARG A 352 -3.70 -4.21 13.65
CA ARG A 352 -3.08 -3.66 14.86
C ARG A 352 -3.85 -4.07 16.11
N ASN A 353 -5.16 -3.85 16.11
CA ASN A 353 -6.02 -4.24 17.23
C ASN A 353 -7.43 -4.58 16.75
N ILE A 354 -7.82 -5.84 16.97
CA ILE A 354 -9.14 -6.40 16.61
C ILE A 354 -10.29 -5.71 17.38
N GLN A 355 -9.99 -5.12 18.54
CA GLN A 355 -10.97 -4.51 19.44
C GLN A 355 -11.23 -3.04 19.14
N THR A 356 -10.24 -2.31 18.57
CA THR A 356 -10.38 -0.90 18.18
C THR A 356 -10.62 -0.72 16.68
N ASP A 357 -10.85 -1.81 15.95
CA ASP A 357 -11.04 -1.83 14.49
C ASP A 357 -9.87 -1.18 13.70
N ASP A 358 -8.67 -1.14 14.27
CA ASP A 358 -7.49 -0.59 13.60
C ASP A 358 -6.87 -1.64 12.67
N HIS A 359 -7.48 -1.79 11.50
CA HIS A 359 -7.01 -2.67 10.44
C HIS A 359 -6.76 -1.86 9.17
N ILE A 360 -5.66 -2.17 8.49
CA ILE A 360 -5.34 -1.63 7.18
C ILE A 360 -5.21 -2.80 6.23
N HIS A 361 -5.94 -2.74 5.12
CA HIS A 361 -5.93 -3.78 4.11
C HIS A 361 -5.45 -3.21 2.78
N PHE A 362 -4.31 -3.71 2.32
CA PHE A 362 -3.74 -3.38 1.02
C PHE A 362 -4.34 -4.30 -0.03
N VAL A 363 -4.83 -3.74 -1.13
CA VAL A 363 -5.31 -4.54 -2.26
C VAL A 363 -4.36 -4.45 -3.43
N ASP A 364 -4.11 -5.59 -4.06
CA ASP A 364 -3.39 -5.68 -5.32
C ASP A 364 -4.14 -6.63 -6.29
N GLY A 365 -3.88 -6.51 -7.58
CA GLY A 365 -4.25 -7.53 -8.57
C GLY A 365 -3.48 -8.83 -8.31
N ALA A 366 -4.15 -9.98 -8.47
CA ALA A 366 -3.48 -11.27 -8.30
C ALA A 366 -2.30 -11.43 -9.26
N ASN A 367 -1.27 -12.16 -8.79
CA ASN A 367 -0.02 -12.42 -9.53
C ASN A 367 0.85 -11.17 -9.77
N GLY A 368 0.80 -10.20 -8.84
CA GLY A 368 1.66 -9.02 -8.81
C GLY A 368 1.14 -7.87 -9.67
N GLY A 369 -0.12 -7.46 -9.44
CA GLY A 369 -0.80 -6.45 -10.25
C GLY A 369 -0.03 -5.14 -10.34
N TYR A 370 0.35 -4.57 -9.20
CA TYR A 370 1.10 -3.31 -9.14
C TYR A 370 2.47 -3.42 -9.79
N THR A 371 3.24 -4.47 -9.50
CA THR A 371 4.56 -4.63 -10.12
C THR A 371 4.47 -4.78 -11.63
N ARG A 372 3.44 -5.48 -12.15
CA ARG A 372 3.20 -5.60 -13.60
C ARG A 372 2.77 -4.26 -14.22
N ALA A 373 1.85 -3.54 -13.59
CA ALA A 373 1.45 -2.21 -14.03
C ALA A 373 2.64 -1.23 -14.02
N ALA A 374 3.50 -1.31 -13.01
CA ALA A 374 4.71 -0.49 -12.89
C ALA A 374 5.75 -0.83 -13.98
N ASN A 375 5.92 -2.12 -14.32
CA ASN A 375 6.78 -2.52 -15.43
C ASN A 375 6.26 -2.01 -16.78
N ASN A 376 4.95 -2.14 -17.02
CA ASN A 376 4.32 -1.57 -18.22
C ASN A 376 4.51 -0.04 -18.31
N LEU A 377 4.38 0.68 -17.20
CA LEU A 377 4.66 2.11 -17.14
C LEU A 377 6.14 2.44 -17.41
N LYS A 378 7.08 1.64 -16.89
CA LYS A 378 8.53 1.82 -17.12
C LYS A 378 8.90 1.65 -18.60
N GLU A 379 8.31 0.66 -19.26
CA GLU A 379 8.52 0.43 -20.71
C GLU A 379 8.09 1.63 -21.55
N LYS A 380 7.03 2.35 -21.14
CA LYS A 380 6.56 3.57 -21.82
C LYS A 380 7.36 4.85 -21.51
N LYS A 381 8.22 4.81 -20.49
CA LYS A 381 9.08 5.92 -20.06
C LYS A 381 10.54 5.76 -20.49
N SER A 382 10.91 4.55 -20.89
CA SER A 382 12.19 4.23 -21.52
C SER A 382 12.15 4.68 -22.96
#